data_AF-A0A7X0W043-F1
#
_entry.id   AF-A0A7X0W043-F1
#
_cell.length_a   1.000
_cell.length_b   1.000
_cell.length_c   1.000
_cell.angle_alpha   90.00
_cell.angle_beta   90.00
_cell.angle_gamma   90.00
#
_symmetry.space_group_name_H-M   'P 1'
#
loop_
_entity.id
_entity.type
_entity.pdbx_description
1 polymer ?
#
loop_
_entity_poly.entity_id
_entity_poly.type
_entity_poly.pdbx_seq_one_letter_code
_entity_poly.pdbx_strand_id
1 'polypeptide(L)'
;MKLLEAVKSKKVAGTVLASALVVASFGTISAFAANGSDAIPKNTVMTASAPTDAPVATDKAQGTIEYSKDTYSRTDGSQNFTLENWYDPQTKNFRTDVKDYSADHQLLDYRSTYFLNGSDMVVIQRNSNGDPISGKWVKRTDDSHTFDILEKKTLGFSGVKQNYKADYWTSVGTGQTPDGKTLNKLMNSYQSYIDDNTLANMQNIVYVDRQTGLPAKEELYEDSTGTFKLFSSDTEEYQYVSDDGSIFSTDGVTLESVKTEKDALAK
;
A
#
# COMPACT_ATOMS: atom_id res chain seq x y z
N MET A 1 -5.52 17.81 -17.79
CA MET A 1 -5.34 16.34 -17.80
C MET A 1 -5.66 15.84 -19.22
N LYS A 2 -4.65 15.69 -20.06
CA LYS A 2 -4.77 15.20 -21.44
C LYS A 2 -3.71 14.11 -21.63
N LEU A 3 -4.11 12.85 -21.58
CA LEU A 3 -3.33 11.71 -22.03
C LEU A 3 -4.30 10.73 -22.69
N LEU A 4 -4.69 11.06 -23.91
CA LEU A 4 -5.29 10.15 -24.88
C LEU A 4 -4.59 10.43 -26.21
N GLU A 5 -4.33 9.37 -26.99
CA GLU A 5 -3.44 9.25 -28.17
C GLU A 5 -2.08 8.63 -27.79
N ALA A 6 -1.66 7.45 -28.25
CA ALA A 6 -2.16 6.59 -29.30
C ALA A 6 -1.71 5.12 -29.08
N VAL A 7 -2.64 4.19 -29.33
CA VAL A 7 -2.37 2.76 -29.51
C VAL A 7 -1.88 2.52 -30.94
N LYS A 8 -0.83 1.69 -31.14
CA LYS A 8 -0.66 0.89 -32.36
C LYS A 8 0.34 -0.28 -32.21
N SER A 9 -0.24 -1.48 -32.04
CA SER A 9 0.11 -2.80 -32.61
C SER A 9 1.56 -3.35 -32.56
N LYS A 10 1.73 -4.59 -32.06
CA LYS A 10 1.86 -5.82 -32.89
C LYS A 10 1.95 -7.10 -32.03
N LYS A 11 1.33 -8.17 -32.53
CA LYS A 11 1.28 -9.56 -32.03
C LYS A 11 2.63 -10.29 -32.18
N VAL A 12 2.99 -11.14 -31.20
CA VAL A 12 3.73 -12.45 -31.30
C VAL A 12 3.44 -13.18 -29.95
N ALA A 13 2.70 -14.29 -29.80
CA ALA A 13 2.78 -15.68 -30.29
C ALA A 13 3.89 -16.57 -29.64
N GLY A 14 3.50 -17.44 -28.69
CA GLY A 14 4.25 -18.62 -28.19
C GLY A 14 5.35 -18.32 -27.16
N THR A 15 5.54 -19.05 -26.07
CA THR A 15 5.45 -20.51 -25.89
C THR A 15 5.38 -20.86 -24.40
N VAL A 16 4.62 -21.91 -24.09
CA VAL A 16 4.43 -22.53 -22.77
C VAL A 16 5.73 -23.17 -22.25
N LEU A 17 6.04 -22.98 -20.97
CA LEU A 17 6.83 -23.94 -20.20
C LEU A 17 6.36 -23.95 -18.75
N ALA A 18 5.62 -25.01 -18.43
CA ALA A 18 5.18 -25.35 -17.10
C ALA A 18 6.38 -25.67 -16.21
N SER A 19 6.45 -25.03 -15.05
CA SER A 19 7.27 -25.47 -13.92
C SER A 19 6.38 -25.44 -12.68
N ALA A 20 6.14 -26.63 -12.13
CA ALA A 20 5.30 -26.85 -10.96
C ALA A 20 5.91 -26.12 -9.75
N LEU A 21 5.23 -25.09 -9.25
CA LEU A 21 5.52 -24.54 -7.93
C LEU A 21 4.63 -25.25 -6.91
N VAL A 22 5.28 -25.84 -5.91
CA VAL A 22 4.64 -26.42 -4.73
C VAL A 22 3.85 -25.29 -4.04
N VAL A 23 2.52 -25.36 -4.15
CA VAL A 23 1.59 -24.50 -3.44
C VAL A 23 1.67 -24.88 -1.96
N ALA A 24 2.46 -24.14 -1.20
CA ALA A 24 2.21 -24.03 0.23
C ALA A 24 0.86 -23.33 0.36
N SER A 25 -0.14 -24.08 0.78
CA SER A 25 -1.51 -23.65 1.00
C SER A 25 -1.55 -22.57 2.09
N PHE A 26 -1.43 -21.31 1.70
CA PHE A 26 -1.77 -20.18 2.52
C PHE A 26 -3.11 -19.65 2.04
N GLY A 27 -4.07 -19.61 2.95
CA GLY A 27 -5.45 -19.31 2.66
C GLY A 27 -5.57 -18.01 1.87
N THR A 28 -6.23 -18.09 0.73
CA THR A 28 -6.76 -16.91 0.04
C THR A 28 -7.56 -16.11 1.06
N ILE A 29 -7.10 -14.92 1.42
CA ILE A 29 -7.93 -13.95 2.13
C ILE A 29 -9.11 -13.73 1.20
N SER A 30 -10.25 -14.29 1.58
CA SER A 30 -11.49 -14.14 0.83
C SER A 30 -11.78 -12.66 0.77
N ALA A 31 -12.00 -12.12 -0.43
CA ALA A 31 -12.36 -10.73 -0.62
C ALA A 31 -13.47 -10.36 0.38
N PHE A 32 -13.17 -9.45 1.31
CA PHE A 32 -14.19 -8.87 2.16
C PHE A 32 -15.13 -8.11 1.24
N ALA A 33 -16.37 -8.55 1.11
CA ALA A 33 -17.40 -7.73 0.49
C ALA A 33 -17.48 -6.42 1.28
N ALA A 34 -17.17 -5.30 0.62
CA ALA A 34 -17.38 -3.98 1.20
C ALA A 34 -18.88 -3.77 1.37
N ASN A 35 -19.37 -3.86 2.61
CA ASN A 35 -20.76 -3.50 2.91
C ASN A 35 -20.80 -1.98 3.11
N GLY A 36 -21.52 -1.29 2.24
CA GLY A 36 -21.70 0.18 2.32
C GLY A 36 -22.42 0.69 3.58
N SER A 37 -22.66 -0.16 4.58
CA SER A 37 -23.33 0.14 5.84
C SER A 37 -22.39 0.51 6.99
N ASP A 38 -21.07 0.50 6.77
CA ASP A 38 -20.08 0.68 7.83
C ASP A 38 -19.81 2.15 8.22
N ALA A 39 -20.33 3.11 7.43
CA ALA A 39 -20.28 4.53 7.75
C ALA A 39 -21.07 4.86 9.02
N ILE A 40 -20.53 5.73 9.86
CA ILE A 40 -21.17 6.13 11.12
C ILE A 40 -21.90 7.46 10.89
N PRO A 41 -23.23 7.55 11.16
CA PRO A 41 -23.97 8.80 10.98
C PRO A 41 -23.38 9.96 11.79
N LYS A 42 -23.42 11.17 11.21
CA LYS A 42 -22.85 12.41 11.76
C LYS A 42 -23.28 12.76 13.19
N ASN A 43 -24.39 12.21 13.68
CA ASN A 43 -24.99 12.52 14.99
C ASN A 43 -24.91 11.36 16.00
N THR A 44 -24.16 10.30 15.69
CA THR A 44 -24.02 9.16 16.61
C THR A 44 -22.96 9.49 17.66
N VAL A 45 -23.37 9.77 18.89
CA VAL A 45 -22.47 9.81 20.05
C VAL A 45 -21.99 8.39 20.32
N MET A 46 -20.75 8.08 19.96
CA MET A 46 -20.16 6.78 20.24
C MET A 46 -19.50 6.80 21.61
N THR A 47 -20.20 6.28 22.62
CA THR A 47 -19.58 5.90 23.89
C THR A 47 -18.96 4.52 23.74
N ALA A 48 -17.76 4.44 23.17
CA ALA A 48 -16.96 3.23 23.21
C ALA A 48 -16.18 3.18 24.53
N SER A 49 -16.27 2.06 25.25
CA SER A 49 -15.35 1.79 26.35
C SER A 49 -13.96 1.62 25.76
N ALA A 50 -12.96 2.31 26.33
CA ALA A 50 -11.56 2.11 25.95
C ALA A 50 -11.25 0.59 26.02
N PRO A 51 -10.73 -0.03 24.94
CA PRO A 51 -10.38 -1.43 24.99
C PRO A 51 -9.32 -1.62 26.08
N THR A 52 -9.51 -2.64 26.90
CA THR A 52 -8.46 -3.12 27.80
C THR A 52 -7.34 -3.64 26.91
N ASP A 53 -6.12 -3.12 27.10
CA ASP A 53 -4.95 -3.55 26.35
C ASP A 53 -4.82 -5.07 26.43
N ALA A 54 -5.08 -5.76 25.32
CA ALA A 54 -4.70 -7.14 25.20
C ALA A 54 -3.16 -7.20 25.17
N PRO A 55 -2.52 -8.19 25.80
CA PRO A 55 -1.10 -8.39 25.64
C PRO A 55 -0.80 -8.57 24.15
N VAL A 56 -0.03 -7.64 23.58
CA VAL A 56 0.48 -7.72 22.21
C VAL A 56 1.28 -9.02 22.12
N ALA A 57 0.77 -9.97 21.34
CA ALA A 57 1.55 -11.15 21.01
C ALA A 57 2.74 -10.67 20.18
N THR A 58 3.95 -11.05 20.57
CA THR A 58 5.14 -10.79 19.76
C THR A 58 4.97 -11.52 18.43
N ASP A 59 4.87 -10.76 17.34
CA ASP A 59 4.92 -11.31 15.98
C ASP A 59 6.12 -12.24 15.89
N LYS A 60 5.88 -13.53 15.63
CA LYS A 60 6.96 -14.50 15.49
C LYS A 60 7.62 -14.29 14.14
N ALA A 61 8.67 -13.48 14.11
CA ALA A 61 9.43 -13.20 12.89
C ALA A 61 9.90 -14.51 12.24
N GLN A 62 9.47 -14.75 11.00
CA GLN A 62 9.92 -15.87 10.15
C GLN A 62 11.01 -15.43 9.17
N GLY A 63 11.47 -14.18 9.27
CA GLY A 63 12.48 -13.57 8.42
C GLY A 63 12.89 -12.21 8.99
N THR A 64 13.85 -11.55 8.33
CA THR A 64 14.41 -10.27 8.76
C THR A 64 13.81 -9.06 8.05
N ILE A 65 13.11 -9.27 6.94
CA ILE A 65 12.54 -8.20 6.13
C ILE A 65 11.06 -8.04 6.47
N GLU A 66 10.67 -6.79 6.71
CA GLU A 66 9.28 -6.39 6.90
C GLU A 66 8.65 -6.17 5.53
N TYR A 67 7.69 -7.01 5.16
CA TYR A 67 6.92 -6.88 3.92
C TYR A 67 5.50 -6.44 4.20
N SER A 68 5.03 -5.44 3.44
CA SER A 68 3.60 -5.10 3.38
C SER A 68 3.09 -5.13 1.95
N LYS A 69 1.80 -5.39 1.80
CA LYS A 69 1.10 -5.25 0.52
C LYS A 69 -0.26 -4.61 0.74
N ASP A 70 -0.50 -3.55 -0.01
CA ASP A 70 -1.73 -2.79 0.03
C ASP A 70 -2.40 -2.93 -1.35
N THR A 71 -3.66 -3.33 -1.35
CA THR A 71 -4.47 -3.36 -2.57
C THR A 71 -5.57 -2.32 -2.45
N TYR A 72 -5.43 -1.24 -3.22
CA TYR A 72 -6.36 -0.12 -3.26
C TYR A 72 -7.38 -0.30 -4.39
N SER A 73 -8.64 -0.01 -4.09
CA SER A 73 -9.69 0.08 -5.10
C SER A 73 -10.63 1.25 -4.82
N ARG A 74 -10.88 2.06 -5.84
CA ARG A 74 -11.94 3.07 -5.82
C ARG A 74 -13.26 2.43 -6.23
N THR A 75 -14.35 2.79 -5.56
CA THR A 75 -15.66 2.13 -5.77
C THR A 75 -16.26 2.33 -7.16
N ASP A 76 -15.86 3.38 -7.87
CA ASP A 76 -16.24 3.63 -9.27
C ASP A 76 -15.35 2.88 -10.29
N GLY A 77 -14.35 2.13 -9.81
CA GLY A 77 -13.41 1.36 -10.63
C GLY A 77 -12.41 2.21 -11.41
N SER A 78 -12.41 3.54 -11.25
CA SER A 78 -11.53 4.45 -12.01
C SER A 78 -10.05 4.35 -11.61
N GLN A 79 -9.78 3.80 -10.43
CA GLN A 79 -8.42 3.62 -9.92
C GLN A 79 -8.32 2.32 -9.13
N ASN A 80 -7.32 1.52 -9.50
CA ASN A 80 -6.95 0.30 -8.81
C ASN A 80 -5.42 0.19 -8.85
N PHE A 81 -4.79 -0.05 -7.70
CA PHE A 81 -3.35 -0.31 -7.66
C PHE A 81 -3.00 -1.30 -6.56
N THR A 82 -1.84 -1.93 -6.72
CA THR A 82 -1.19 -2.68 -5.66
C THR A 82 0.12 -1.98 -5.32
N LEU A 83 0.34 -1.74 -4.03
CA LEU A 83 1.60 -1.27 -3.48
C LEU A 83 2.20 -2.42 -2.67
N GLU A 84 3.42 -2.82 -2.96
CA GLU A 84 4.15 -3.79 -2.15
C GLU A 84 5.41 -3.13 -1.61
N ASN A 85 5.71 -3.32 -0.34
CA ASN A 85 6.87 -2.73 0.32
C ASN A 85 7.73 -3.81 0.96
N TRP A 86 9.05 -3.62 0.90
CA TRP A 86 10.03 -4.42 1.63
C TRP A 86 10.96 -3.47 2.37
N TYR A 87 11.10 -3.65 3.67
CA TYR A 87 11.98 -2.86 4.51
C TYR A 87 12.91 -3.78 5.29
N ASP A 88 14.22 -3.51 5.20
CA ASP A 88 15.21 -4.14 6.04
C ASP A 88 15.49 -3.24 7.27
N PRO A 89 15.06 -3.64 8.49
CA PRO A 89 15.29 -2.84 9.67
C PRO A 89 16.77 -2.69 10.05
N GLN A 90 17.65 -3.60 9.58
CA GLN A 90 19.08 -3.58 9.86
C GLN A 90 19.83 -2.64 8.92
N THR A 91 19.69 -2.84 7.60
CA THR A 91 20.42 -2.03 6.59
C THR A 91 19.71 -0.74 6.23
N LYS A 92 18.43 -0.58 6.62
CA LYS A 92 17.55 0.53 6.22
C LYS A 92 17.27 0.57 4.72
N ASN A 93 17.56 -0.51 3.99
CA ASN A 93 17.14 -0.66 2.61
C ASN A 93 15.63 -0.73 2.54
N PHE A 94 15.08 -0.06 1.54
CA PHE A 94 13.65 -0.02 1.27
C PHE A 94 13.41 -0.24 -0.21
N ARG A 95 12.40 -1.05 -0.52
CA ARG A 95 11.88 -1.23 -1.87
C ARG A 95 10.38 -1.05 -1.82
N THR A 96 9.84 -0.37 -2.82
CA THR A 96 8.42 -0.28 -3.07
C THR A 96 8.12 -0.62 -4.52
N ASP A 97 7.13 -1.48 -4.73
CA ASP A 97 6.62 -1.86 -6.03
C ASP A 97 5.21 -1.27 -6.17
N VAL A 98 4.98 -0.53 -7.26
CA VAL A 98 3.66 0.01 -7.61
C VAL A 98 3.20 -0.66 -8.89
N LYS A 99 2.02 -1.28 -8.85
CA LYS A 99 1.32 -1.84 -10.00
C LYS A 99 -0.01 -1.11 -10.18
N ASP A 100 -0.12 -0.32 -11.24
CA ASP A 100 -1.36 0.38 -11.57
C ASP A 100 -2.18 -0.44 -12.57
N TYR A 101 -3.49 -0.48 -12.37
CA TYR A 101 -4.40 -1.23 -13.22
C TYR A 101 -5.51 -0.35 -13.78
N SER A 102 -6.00 -0.72 -14.96
CA SER A 102 -7.24 -0.20 -15.53
C SER A 102 -8.46 -0.75 -14.79
N ALA A 103 -9.64 -0.22 -15.14
CA ALA A 103 -10.93 -0.68 -14.60
C ALA A 103 -11.24 -2.16 -14.92
N ASP A 104 -10.71 -2.69 -16.04
CA ASP A 104 -10.81 -4.11 -16.44
C ASP A 104 -9.61 -4.95 -15.94
N HIS A 105 -8.90 -4.44 -14.92
CA HIS A 105 -7.76 -5.10 -14.26
C HIS A 105 -6.61 -5.49 -15.19
N GLN A 106 -6.40 -4.73 -16.27
CA GLN A 106 -5.19 -4.85 -17.08
C GLN A 106 -4.09 -3.99 -16.46
N LEU A 107 -2.88 -4.54 -16.36
CA LEU A 107 -1.72 -3.81 -15.84
C LEU A 107 -1.37 -2.66 -16.79
N LEU A 108 -1.40 -1.44 -16.28
CA LEU A 108 -1.04 -0.21 -16.99
C LEU A 108 0.40 0.21 -16.73
N ASP A 109 0.87 0.02 -15.50
CA ASP A 109 2.21 0.40 -15.08
C ASP A 109 2.73 -0.57 -14.02
N TYR A 110 4.03 -0.85 -14.07
CA TYR A 110 4.72 -1.58 -13.01
C TYR A 110 6.11 -1.00 -12.81
N ARG A 111 6.33 -0.40 -11.64
CA ARG A 111 7.61 0.21 -11.25
C ARG A 111 8.05 -0.31 -9.89
N SER A 112 9.36 -0.51 -9.75
CA SER A 112 10.02 -0.69 -8.46
C SER A 112 10.89 0.51 -8.15
N THR A 113 10.75 1.08 -6.96
CA THR A 113 11.61 2.13 -6.42
C THR A 113 12.38 1.56 -5.24
N TYR A 114 13.70 1.74 -5.24
CA TYR A 114 14.62 1.27 -4.22
C TYR A 114 15.28 2.48 -3.57
N PHE A 115 15.47 2.40 -2.27
CA PHE A 115 16.32 3.28 -1.50
C PHE A 115 17.36 2.41 -0.82
N LEU A 116 18.60 2.53 -1.29
CA LEU A 116 19.69 1.64 -0.94
C LEU A 116 20.71 2.40 -0.09
N ASN A 117 21.02 1.84 1.07
CA ASN A 117 22.04 2.31 2.02
C ASN A 117 21.92 3.81 2.39
N GLY A 118 20.73 4.41 2.25
CA GLY A 118 20.47 5.82 2.53
C GLY A 118 21.13 6.83 1.57
N SER A 119 21.73 6.37 0.46
CA SER A 119 22.49 7.22 -0.47
C SER A 119 21.95 7.24 -1.89
N ASP A 120 21.33 6.15 -2.34
CA ASP A 120 20.90 6.00 -3.72
C ASP A 120 19.42 5.66 -3.80
N MET A 121 18.73 6.33 -4.72
CA MET A 121 17.39 5.97 -5.13
C MET A 121 17.47 5.38 -6.54
N VAL A 122 16.96 4.16 -6.71
CA VAL A 122 16.88 3.50 -8.03
C VAL A 122 15.42 3.31 -8.39
N VAL A 123 15.05 3.67 -9.61
CA VAL A 123 13.72 3.45 -10.16
C VAL A 123 13.85 2.51 -11.34
N ILE A 124 13.18 1.37 -11.31
CA ILE A 124 13.17 0.36 -12.36
C ILE A 124 11.75 0.25 -12.91
N GLN A 125 11.60 0.49 -14.21
CA GLN A 125 10.38 0.16 -14.94
C GLN A 125 10.38 -1.33 -15.27
N ARG A 126 9.24 -1.99 -15.07
CA ARG A 126 9.07 -3.43 -15.32
C ARG A 126 7.99 -3.70 -16.37
N ASN A 127 8.11 -4.86 -17.01
CA ASN A 127 7.08 -5.40 -17.89
C ASN A 127 5.98 -6.11 -17.07
N SER A 128 4.97 -6.66 -17.74
CA SER A 128 3.87 -7.37 -17.09
C SER A 128 4.25 -8.66 -16.38
N ASN A 129 5.41 -9.23 -16.68
CA ASN A 129 5.96 -10.41 -16.01
C ASN A 129 6.84 -10.03 -14.81
N GLY A 130 7.11 -8.73 -14.63
CA GLY A 130 8.02 -8.22 -13.61
C GLY A 130 9.49 -8.17 -14.04
N ASP A 131 9.83 -8.47 -15.30
CA ASP A 131 11.21 -8.30 -15.78
C ASP A 131 11.54 -6.81 -15.92
N PRO A 132 12.77 -6.38 -15.57
CA PRO A 132 13.16 -4.99 -15.72
C PRO A 132 13.32 -4.60 -17.19
N ILE A 133 12.80 -3.43 -17.58
CA ILE A 133 12.86 -2.88 -18.94
C ILE A 133 13.89 -1.74 -19.01
N SER A 134 13.84 -0.83 -18.05
CA SER A 134 14.72 0.33 -17.96
C SER A 134 14.89 0.71 -16.49
N GLY A 135 15.96 1.45 -16.19
CA GLY A 135 16.18 1.94 -14.84
C GLY A 135 16.91 3.27 -14.82
N LYS A 136 16.58 4.07 -13.81
CA LYS A 136 17.21 5.35 -13.52
C LYS A 136 17.68 5.36 -12.08
N TRP A 137 18.72 6.12 -11.78
CA TRP A 137 19.17 6.31 -10.40
C TRP A 137 19.50 7.77 -10.10
N VAL A 138 19.22 8.14 -8.86
CA VAL A 138 19.45 9.45 -8.28
C VAL A 138 20.30 9.26 -7.04
N LYS A 139 21.39 10.04 -6.96
CA LYS A 139 22.20 10.10 -5.75
C LYS A 139 21.63 11.13 -4.80
N ARG A 140 21.76 10.90 -3.50
CA ARG A 140 21.43 11.90 -2.47
C ARG A 140 22.13 13.24 -2.66
N THR A 141 23.34 13.23 -3.23
CA THR A 141 24.08 14.47 -3.53
C THR A 141 23.44 15.30 -4.65
N ASP A 142 22.64 14.66 -5.52
CA ASP A 142 21.94 15.34 -6.60
C ASP A 142 20.53 15.82 -6.17
N ASP A 143 19.85 15.07 -5.28
CA ASP A 143 18.53 15.44 -4.74
C ASP A 143 18.37 14.99 -3.28
N SER A 144 18.83 15.79 -2.31
CA SER A 144 18.80 15.39 -0.90
C SER A 144 17.39 15.37 -0.31
N HIS A 145 16.46 16.16 -0.87
CA HIS A 145 15.12 16.35 -0.34
C HIS A 145 14.31 15.05 -0.34
N THR A 146 14.39 14.28 -1.42
CA THR A 146 13.75 12.97 -1.57
C THR A 146 14.14 12.00 -0.44
N PHE A 147 15.43 11.98 -0.06
CA PHE A 147 15.93 11.12 1.01
C PHE A 147 15.50 11.60 2.39
N ASP A 148 15.52 12.92 2.63
CA ASP A 148 15.12 13.51 3.91
C ASP A 148 13.63 13.27 4.22
N ILE A 149 12.77 13.24 3.19
CA ILE A 149 11.36 12.84 3.36
C ILE A 149 11.27 11.39 3.80
N LEU A 150 12.03 10.50 3.17
CA LEU A 150 12.00 9.09 3.48
C LEU A 150 12.51 8.79 4.90
N GLU A 151 13.61 9.43 5.32
CA GLU A 151 14.17 9.26 6.67
C GLU A 151 13.22 9.72 7.78
N LYS A 152 12.36 10.69 7.51
CA LYS A 152 11.30 11.13 8.44
C LYS A 152 10.15 10.15 8.53
N LYS A 153 9.97 9.28 7.52
CA LYS A 153 8.95 8.24 7.55
C LYS A 153 9.45 7.06 8.36
N THR A 154 8.63 6.58 9.28
CA THR A 154 8.89 5.31 9.96
C THR A 154 8.36 4.20 9.06
N LEU A 155 9.21 3.71 8.15
CA LEU A 155 8.83 2.76 7.08
C LEU A 155 8.52 1.34 7.56
N GLY A 156 9.00 0.98 8.75
CA GLY A 156 8.77 -0.34 9.31
C GLY A 156 7.40 -0.48 9.97
N PHE A 157 7.06 -1.71 10.34
CA PHE A 157 5.80 -2.06 11.02
C PHE A 157 5.61 -1.28 12.32
N SER A 158 6.70 -0.91 13.00
CA SER A 158 6.63 -0.06 14.19
C SER A 158 6.01 1.31 13.91
N GLY A 159 6.29 1.89 12.74
CA GLY A 159 5.71 3.16 12.29
C GLY A 159 4.22 3.04 12.01
N VAL A 160 3.85 1.98 11.28
CA VAL A 160 2.44 1.63 11.03
C VAL A 160 1.67 1.49 12.34
N LYS A 161 2.20 0.70 13.29
CA LYS A 161 1.59 0.49 14.61
C LYS A 161 1.49 1.79 15.42
N GLN A 162 2.44 2.71 15.30
CA GLN A 162 2.39 4.02 15.97
C GLN A 162 1.32 4.93 15.38
N ASN A 163 1.12 4.89 14.06
CA ASN A 163 0.12 5.71 13.38
C ASN A 163 -1.29 5.48 13.96
N TYR A 164 -1.68 4.23 14.17
CA TYR A 164 -3.00 3.86 14.72
C TYR A 164 -3.11 3.99 16.24
N LYS A 165 -2.07 4.50 16.90
CA LYS A 165 -2.10 4.91 18.32
C LYS A 165 -2.22 6.42 18.50
N ALA A 166 -2.23 7.18 17.41
CA ALA A 166 -2.38 8.63 17.46
C ALA A 166 -3.76 9.04 17.98
N ASP A 167 -3.83 10.21 18.61
CA ASP A 167 -5.01 10.72 19.32
C ASP A 167 -6.18 11.12 18.42
N TYR A 168 -5.93 11.33 17.13
CA TYR A 168 -6.97 11.62 16.14
C TYR A 168 -7.78 10.37 15.76
N TRP A 169 -7.38 9.17 16.19
CA TRP A 169 -8.17 7.95 16.01
C TRP A 169 -9.15 7.75 17.17
N THR A 170 -10.41 7.52 16.83
CA THR A 170 -11.46 7.14 17.79
C THR A 170 -11.81 5.67 17.64
N SER A 171 -11.79 4.90 18.74
CA SER A 171 -12.31 3.54 18.73
C SER A 171 -13.83 3.55 18.60
N VAL A 172 -14.37 2.83 17.61
CA VAL A 172 -15.79 2.79 17.30
C VAL A 172 -16.39 1.38 17.37
N GLY A 173 -15.60 0.41 17.82
CA GLY A 173 -16.06 -0.96 18.08
C GLY A 173 -15.04 -2.01 17.67
N THR A 174 -15.55 -3.21 17.40
CA THR A 174 -14.74 -4.35 16.97
C THR A 174 -15.42 -5.10 15.83
N GLY A 175 -14.62 -5.66 14.94
CA GLY A 175 -15.04 -6.62 13.92
C GLY A 175 -14.38 -7.98 14.11
N GLN A 176 -14.83 -8.96 13.33
CA GLN A 176 -14.14 -10.25 13.19
C GLN A 176 -13.88 -10.55 11.71
N THR A 177 -12.70 -11.09 11.42
CA THR A 177 -12.39 -11.65 10.11
C THR A 177 -13.02 -13.05 9.96
N PRO A 178 -13.18 -13.59 8.74
CA PRO A 178 -13.69 -14.95 8.51
C PRO A 178 -12.87 -16.05 9.20
N ASP A 179 -11.57 -15.84 9.39
CA ASP A 179 -10.66 -16.73 10.12
C ASP A 179 -10.68 -16.51 11.64
N GLY A 180 -11.58 -15.66 12.15
CA GLY A 180 -11.84 -15.47 13.58
C GLY A 180 -10.92 -14.48 14.30
N LYS A 181 -10.06 -13.76 13.59
CA LYS A 181 -9.25 -12.69 14.19
C LYS A 181 -10.16 -11.55 14.60
N THR A 182 -9.88 -10.97 15.77
CA THR A 182 -10.63 -9.81 16.28
C THR A 182 -9.92 -8.54 15.86
N LEU A 183 -10.67 -7.63 15.21
CA LEU A 183 -10.16 -6.35 14.75
C LEU A 183 -10.74 -5.21 15.60
N ASN A 184 -9.91 -4.23 15.99
CA ASN A 184 -10.36 -2.93 16.47
C ASN A 184 -10.82 -2.09 15.29
N LYS A 185 -12.04 -1.54 15.34
CA LYS A 185 -12.52 -0.57 14.36
C LYS A 185 -12.17 0.83 14.86
N LEU A 186 -11.28 1.52 14.16
CA LEU A 186 -10.87 2.89 14.42
C LEU A 186 -11.48 3.81 13.37
N MET A 187 -11.81 5.04 13.76
CA MET A 187 -12.38 6.05 12.89
C MET A 187 -11.64 7.38 13.05
N ASN A 188 -11.36 8.04 11.93
CA ASN A 188 -10.94 9.43 11.86
C ASN A 188 -11.91 10.19 10.94
N SER A 189 -12.37 11.36 11.37
CA SER A 189 -13.25 12.23 10.60
C SER A 189 -12.56 13.56 10.32
N TYR A 190 -12.57 14.00 9.07
CA TYR A 190 -11.94 15.24 8.64
C TYR A 190 -12.68 15.86 7.45
N GLN A 191 -12.32 17.08 7.06
CA GLN A 191 -12.83 17.71 5.85
C GLN A 191 -11.73 17.75 4.80
N SER A 192 -12.08 17.49 3.55
CA SER A 192 -11.15 17.55 2.41
C SER A 192 -11.84 18.16 1.20
N TYR A 193 -11.07 18.85 0.38
CA TYR A 193 -11.52 19.25 -0.95
C TYR A 193 -11.43 18.04 -1.88
N ILE A 194 -12.54 17.71 -2.56
CA ILE A 194 -12.59 16.64 -3.58
C ILE A 194 -12.39 17.19 -5.00
N ASP A 195 -12.57 18.51 -5.16
CA ASP A 195 -12.18 19.30 -6.30
C ASP A 195 -11.89 20.75 -5.84
N ASP A 196 -11.53 21.64 -6.77
CA ASP A 196 -11.14 23.03 -6.47
C ASP A 196 -12.17 23.83 -5.66
N ASN A 197 -13.44 23.43 -5.65
CA ASN A 197 -14.54 24.19 -5.02
C ASN A 197 -15.43 23.37 -4.08
N THR A 198 -15.31 22.04 -4.08
CA THR A 198 -16.20 21.16 -3.32
C THR A 198 -15.49 20.63 -2.08
N LEU A 199 -15.92 21.09 -0.91
CA LEU A 199 -15.51 20.54 0.38
C LEU A 199 -16.45 19.38 0.76
N ALA A 200 -15.88 18.23 1.07
CA ALA A 200 -16.60 17.05 1.54
C ALA A 200 -16.19 16.70 2.97
N ASN A 201 -17.10 16.07 3.72
CA ASN A 201 -16.74 15.41 4.96
C ASN A 201 -16.23 14.01 4.63
N MET A 202 -15.13 13.62 5.25
CA MET A 202 -14.48 12.33 5.05
C MET A 202 -14.55 11.54 6.35
N GLN A 203 -14.78 10.23 6.25
CA GLN A 203 -14.60 9.28 7.34
C GLN A 203 -13.64 8.20 6.86
N ASN A 204 -12.45 8.12 7.46
CA ASN A 204 -11.58 6.97 7.31
C ASN A 204 -11.87 5.98 8.45
N ILE A 205 -12.19 4.75 8.09
CA ILE A 205 -12.42 3.63 9.00
C ILE A 205 -11.33 2.59 8.77
N VAL A 206 -10.61 2.24 9.83
CA VAL A 206 -9.52 1.25 9.77
C VAL A 206 -9.81 0.09 10.70
N TYR A 207 -9.54 -1.12 10.22
CA TYR A 207 -9.72 -2.36 10.97
C TYR A 207 -8.35 -2.93 11.35
N VAL A 208 -7.97 -2.76 12.62
CA VAL A 208 -6.63 -3.11 13.14
C VAL A 208 -6.67 -4.44 13.89
N ASP A 209 -5.83 -5.39 13.50
CA ASP A 209 -5.67 -6.66 14.21
C ASP A 209 -5.21 -6.39 15.66
N ARG A 210 -6.02 -6.84 16.63
CA ARG A 210 -5.74 -6.63 18.05
C ARG A 210 -4.43 -7.26 18.50
N GLN A 211 -4.00 -8.35 17.87
CA GLN A 211 -2.80 -9.07 18.30
C GLN A 211 -1.53 -8.36 17.83
N THR A 212 -1.50 -7.93 16.57
CA THR A 212 -0.30 -7.40 15.93
C THR A 212 -0.23 -5.87 16.00
N GLY A 213 -1.39 -5.20 16.06
CA GLY A 213 -1.52 -3.75 15.94
C GLY A 213 -1.40 -3.25 14.50
N LEU A 214 -1.46 -4.14 13.51
CA LEU A 214 -1.38 -3.81 12.08
C LEU A 214 -2.79 -3.76 11.47
N PRO A 215 -3.05 -2.84 10.55
CA PRO A 215 -4.32 -2.78 9.83
C PRO A 215 -4.48 -4.00 8.90
N ALA A 216 -5.72 -4.39 8.67
CA ALA A 216 -6.08 -5.43 7.71
C ALA A 216 -6.95 -4.86 6.57
N LYS A 217 -7.60 -3.71 6.82
CA LYS A 217 -8.52 -3.06 5.90
C LYS A 217 -8.66 -1.58 6.26
N GLU A 218 -8.74 -0.73 5.25
CA GLU A 218 -9.23 0.65 5.38
C GLU A 218 -10.43 0.89 4.47
N GLU A 219 -11.33 1.76 4.89
CA GLU A 219 -12.49 2.21 4.13
C GLU A 219 -12.61 3.73 4.24
N LEU A 220 -12.59 4.40 3.11
CA LEU A 220 -12.80 5.85 3.05
C LEU A 220 -14.23 6.12 2.58
N TYR A 221 -14.96 6.87 3.39
CA TYR A 221 -16.30 7.36 3.06
C TYR A 221 -16.27 8.85 2.81
N GLU A 222 -17.03 9.28 1.81
CA GLU A 222 -17.22 10.68 1.43
C GLU A 222 -18.68 11.08 1.63
N ASP A 223 -18.90 12.26 2.21
CA ASP A 223 -20.18 12.94 2.22
C ASP A 223 -20.08 14.34 1.58
N SER A 224 -20.47 14.43 0.32
CA SER A 224 -20.67 15.66 -0.44
C SER A 224 -22.15 16.05 -0.63
N THR A 225 -23.10 15.19 -0.20
CA THR A 225 -24.55 15.34 -0.50
C THR A 225 -25.47 15.20 0.73
N GLY A 226 -24.93 15.14 1.94
CA GLY A 226 -25.63 14.86 3.19
C GLY A 226 -25.76 13.37 3.54
N THR A 227 -25.06 12.47 2.86
CA THR A 227 -25.03 11.03 3.13
C THR A 227 -23.67 10.45 2.76
N PHE A 228 -23.02 9.77 3.71
CA PHE A 228 -21.77 9.07 3.46
C PHE A 228 -21.93 7.92 2.47
N LYS A 229 -21.03 7.88 1.48
CA LYS A 229 -20.90 6.79 0.52
C LYS A 229 -19.46 6.29 0.55
N LEU A 230 -19.30 4.98 0.37
CA LEU A 230 -17.96 4.39 0.25
C LEU A 230 -17.29 4.93 -1.02
N PHE A 231 -16.15 5.58 -0.82
CA PHE A 231 -15.33 6.17 -1.87
C PHE A 231 -14.23 5.20 -2.33
N SER A 232 -13.51 4.60 -1.38
CA SER A 232 -12.47 3.61 -1.66
C SER A 232 -12.32 2.63 -0.51
N SER A 233 -11.67 1.51 -0.80
CA SER A 233 -11.30 0.51 0.19
C SER A 233 -9.93 -0.06 -0.11
N ASP A 234 -9.17 -0.28 0.96
CA ASP A 234 -7.84 -0.84 0.92
C ASP A 234 -7.82 -2.14 1.73
N THR A 235 -7.06 -3.12 1.26
CA THR A 235 -6.76 -4.33 2.02
C THR A 235 -5.27 -4.44 2.20
N GLU A 236 -4.85 -4.80 3.40
CA GLU A 236 -3.44 -4.76 3.80
C GLU A 236 -2.98 -6.12 4.31
N GLU A 237 -1.82 -6.54 3.84
CA GLU A 237 -1.15 -7.78 4.21
C GLU A 237 0.22 -7.46 4.79
N TYR A 238 0.58 -8.10 5.90
CA TYR A 238 1.84 -7.89 6.59
C TYR A 238 2.52 -9.22 6.92
N GLN A 239 3.81 -9.34 6.62
CA GLN A 239 4.60 -10.54 6.92
C GLN A 239 6.09 -10.23 7.10
N TYR A 240 6.76 -11.09 7.87
CA TYR A 240 8.21 -11.14 7.90
C TYR A 240 8.70 -12.15 6.86
N VAL A 241 9.53 -11.71 5.92
CA VAL A 241 10.08 -12.55 4.84
C VAL A 241 11.60 -12.66 4.96
N SER A 242 12.15 -13.77 4.46
CA SER A 242 13.60 -13.95 4.37
C SER A 242 14.15 -13.23 3.14
N ASP A 243 15.35 -12.67 3.26
CA ASP A 243 16.09 -12.14 2.12
C ASP A 243 17.10 -13.18 1.62
N ASP A 244 16.96 -13.60 0.37
CA ASP A 244 17.92 -14.46 -0.34
C ASP A 244 18.96 -13.64 -1.11
N GLY A 245 18.95 -12.32 -0.95
CA GLY A 245 19.81 -11.35 -1.64
C GLY A 245 19.16 -10.75 -2.89
N SER A 246 17.96 -11.20 -3.29
CA SER A 246 17.28 -10.73 -4.50
C SER A 246 16.33 -9.55 -4.25
N ILE A 247 15.82 -9.36 -3.02
CA ILE A 247 14.76 -8.38 -2.73
C ILE A 247 15.19 -6.97 -3.11
N PHE A 248 16.42 -6.59 -2.73
CA PHE A 248 17.00 -5.27 -2.97
C PHE A 248 17.99 -5.23 -4.14
N SER A 249 18.12 -6.31 -4.91
CA SER A 249 18.95 -6.31 -6.11
C SER A 249 18.32 -5.45 -7.22
N THR A 250 19.17 -4.66 -7.87
CA THR A 250 18.85 -3.84 -9.03
C THR A 250 19.49 -4.38 -10.31
N ASP A 251 20.00 -5.62 -10.26
CA ASP A 251 20.63 -6.28 -11.39
C ASP A 251 19.62 -6.56 -12.53
N GLY A 252 20.15 -6.81 -13.72
CA GLY A 252 19.35 -7.15 -14.91
C GLY A 252 18.91 -5.95 -15.75
N VAL A 253 19.34 -4.74 -15.39
CA VAL A 253 19.10 -3.52 -16.19
C VAL A 253 20.26 -2.54 -16.10
N THR A 254 20.53 -1.81 -17.19
CA THR A 254 21.48 -0.69 -17.18
C THR A 254 20.79 0.55 -16.62
N LEU A 255 21.39 1.17 -15.60
CA LEU A 255 20.84 2.36 -14.95
C LEU A 255 21.36 3.66 -15.58
N GLU A 256 20.45 4.56 -15.92
CA GLU A 256 20.76 5.93 -16.35
C GLU A 256 20.79 6.89 -15.15
N SER A 257 21.85 7.69 -15.02
CA SER A 257 21.93 8.69 -13.96
C SER A 257 21.08 9.91 -14.28
N VAL A 258 20.24 10.32 -13.33
CA VAL A 258 19.42 11.54 -13.42
C VAL A 258 19.59 12.40 -12.17
N LYS A 259 19.18 13.67 -12.26
CA LYS A 259 19.47 14.67 -11.21
C LYS A 259 18.38 14.83 -10.16
N THR A 260 17.14 14.48 -10.47
CA THR A 260 16.02 14.65 -9.55
C THR A 260 15.16 13.40 -9.49
N GLU A 261 14.44 13.22 -8.38
CA GLU A 261 13.43 12.16 -8.27
C GLU A 261 12.39 12.25 -9.39
N LYS A 262 11.97 13.46 -9.74
CA LYS A 262 11.01 13.70 -10.82
C LYS A 262 11.50 13.13 -12.15
N ASP A 263 12.78 13.29 -12.47
CA ASP A 263 13.37 12.77 -13.70
C ASP A 263 13.46 11.24 -13.67
N ALA A 264 13.70 10.66 -12.49
CA ALA A 264 13.73 9.22 -12.26
C ALA A 264 12.35 8.57 -12.44
N LEU A 265 11.29 9.28 -12.03
CA LEU A 265 9.90 8.82 -12.14
C LEU A 265 9.25 9.15 -13.49
N ALA A 266 9.88 9.96 -14.33
CA ALA A 266 9.39 10.28 -15.67
C ALA A 266 9.48 9.05 -16.59
N LYS A 267 8.39 8.77 -17.31
CA LYS A 267 8.30 7.72 -18.34
C LYS A 267 9.12 8.06 -19.58
#